data_AF-A0A958BXK8-F1
#
_entry.id   AF-A0A958BXK8-F1
#
_cell.length_a   1.000
_cell.length_b   1.000
_cell.length_c   1.000
_cell.angle_alpha   90.00
_cell.angle_beta   90.00
_cell.angle_gamma   90.00
#
_symmetry.space_group_name_H-M   'P 1'
#
loop_
_entity.id
_entity.type
_entity.pdbx_description
1 polymer ?
#
loop_
_entity_poly.entity_id
_entity_poly.type
_entity_poly.pdbx_seq_one_letter_code
_entity_poly.pdbx_strand_id
1 'polypeptide(L)' 'SQQAAAHEVDAAPLSTYSIEAVQPGALLLGYAGVDEIEIEAGIHRLIRALQSIPSPIRSNG' A
#
# COMPACT_ATOMS: atom_id res chain seq x y z
N SER A 1 -1.28 0.71 5.63
CA SER A 1 0.08 0.30 6.05
C SER A 1 0.08 -1.05 6.76
N GLN A 2 -0.76 -1.30 7.76
CA GLN A 2 -0.71 -2.56 8.54
C GLN A 2 -0.78 -3.84 7.70
N GLN A 3 -1.66 -3.91 6.70
CA GLN A 3 -1.73 -5.07 5.80
C GLN A 3 -0.52 -5.17 4.86
N ALA A 4 0.01 -4.05 4.38
CA ALA A 4 1.24 -4.05 3.58
C ALA A 4 2.43 -4.60 4.39
N ALA A 5 2.57 -4.17 5.66
CA ALA A 5 3.62 -4.65 6.56
C ALA A 5 3.53 -6.15 6.84
N ALA A 6 2.32 -6.72 6.97
CA ALA A 6 2.11 -8.15 7.14
C ALA A 6 2.57 -9.00 5.93
N HIS A 7 2.78 -8.35 4.78
CA HIS A 7 3.29 -8.95 3.55
C HIS A 7 4.70 -8.45 3.22
N GLU A 8 5.47 -7.98 4.20
CA GLU A 8 6.87 -7.52 4.02
C GLU A 8 7.00 -6.38 3.00
N VAL A 9 6.03 -5.47 3.00
CA VAL A 9 6.08 -4.21 2.25
C VAL A 9 6.13 -3.06 3.24
N ASP A 10 7.28 -2.40 3.31
CA ASP A 10 7.42 -1.15 4.05
C ASP A 10 6.80 -0.02 3.22
N ALA A 11 5.71 0.54 3.74
CA ALA A 11 4.95 1.60 3.09
C ALA A 11 4.27 2.48 4.13
N ALA A 12 4.55 3.78 4.05
CA ALA A 12 3.87 4.77 4.87
C ALA A 12 2.53 5.17 4.22
N PRO A 13 1.45 5.41 5.00
CA PRO A 13 0.28 6.09 4.47
C PRO A 13 0.66 7.48 3.95
N LEU A 14 0.16 7.88 2.78
CA LEU A 14 0.43 9.22 2.24
C LEU A 14 -0.10 10.32 3.18
N SER A 15 -1.17 10.03 3.92
CA SER A 15 -1.76 10.94 4.90
C SER A 15 -0.81 11.32 6.04
N THR A 16 0.25 10.53 6.31
CA THR A 16 1.30 10.89 7.27
C THR A 16 2.03 12.18 6.90
N TYR A 17 2.07 12.52 5.61
CA TYR A 17 2.76 13.70 5.08
C TYR A 17 1.82 14.77 4.55
N SER A 18 0.50 14.55 4.64
CA SER A 18 -0.49 15.51 4.18
C SER A 18 -0.99 16.39 5.31
N ILE A 19 -1.15 17.68 5.02
CA ILE A 19 -1.78 18.65 5.92
C ILE A 19 -3.32 18.50 5.88
N GLU A 20 -3.86 18.13 4.72
CA GLU A 20 -5.30 17.93 4.51
C GLU A 20 -5.65 16.44 4.40
N ALA A 21 -6.90 16.08 4.66
CA ALA A 21 -7.38 14.72 4.51
C ALA A 21 -7.44 14.33 3.02
N VAL A 22 -6.49 13.52 2.55
CA VAL A 22 -6.44 13.03 1.17
C VAL A 22 -7.37 11.84 1.00
N GLN A 23 -8.34 11.98 0.09
CA GLN A 23 -9.11 10.85 -0.47
C GLN A 23 -8.92 10.79 -1.99
N PRO A 24 -8.77 9.60 -2.58
CA PRO A 24 -8.71 8.28 -1.92
C PRO A 24 -7.42 8.06 -1.12
N GLY A 25 -7.45 7.09 -0.19
CA GLY A 25 -6.27 6.71 0.59
C GLY A 25 -5.15 6.18 -0.31
N ALA A 26 -3.91 6.59 -0.03
CA ALA A 26 -2.73 6.22 -0.81
C ALA A 26 -1.57 5.78 0.10
N LEU A 27 -0.61 5.05 -0.49
CA LEU A 27 0.62 4.61 0.15
C LEU A 27 1.83 5.25 -0.55
N LEU A 28 2.84 5.64 0.23
CA LEU A 28 4.13 6.11 -0.27
C LEU A 28 5.10 4.93 -0.31
N LEU A 29 5.75 4.72 -1.46
CA LEU A 29 6.75 3.67 -1.68
C LEU A 29 8.10 4.32 -1.98
N GLY A 30 9.12 3.96 -1.19
CA GLY A 30 10.50 4.33 -1.47
C GLY A 30 11.15 3.33 -2.43
N TYR A 31 11.87 3.82 -3.43
CA TYR A 31 12.61 2.98 -4.40
C TYR A 31 14.11 3.28 -4.44
N ALA A 32 14.57 4.30 -3.70
CA ALA A 32 15.98 4.66 -3.66
C ALA A 32 16.79 3.52 -3.03
N GLY A 33 17.83 3.05 -3.73
CA GLY A 33 18.69 1.95 -3.27
C GLY A 33 18.10 0.55 -3.47
N VAL A 34 17.03 0.41 -4.25
CA VAL A 34 16.38 -0.86 -4.58
C VAL A 34 16.57 -1.11 -6.09
N ASP A 35 16.92 -2.33 -6.48
CA ASP A 35 17.08 -2.69 -7.91
C ASP A 35 15.75 -3.08 -8.57
N GLU A 36 15.76 -3.30 -9.89
CA GLU A 36 14.56 -3.64 -10.66
C GLU A 36 13.90 -4.96 -10.19
N ILE A 37 14.71 -5.96 -9.85
CA ILE A 37 14.23 -7.27 -9.41
C ILE A 37 13.52 -7.13 -8.05
N GLU A 38 14.12 -6.37 -7.14
CA GLU A 38 13.57 -6.09 -5.82
C GLU A 38 12.29 -5.23 -5.90
N ILE A 39 12.23 -4.26 -6.82
CA ILE A 39 11.02 -3.49 -7.11
C ILE A 39 9.91 -4.43 -7.57
N GLU A 40 10.16 -5.29 -8.57
CA GLU A 40 9.15 -6.23 -9.07
C GLU A 40 8.64 -7.16 -7.96
N ALA A 41 9.55 -7.74 -7.18
CA ALA A 41 9.21 -8.58 -6.05
C ALA A 41 8.37 -7.82 -5.01
N GLY A 42 8.72 -6.56 -4.72
CA GLY A 42 7.99 -5.68 -3.82
C GLY A 42 6.57 -5.38 -4.31
N ILE A 43 6.39 -5.09 -5.59
CA ILE A 43 5.07 -4.87 -6.20
C ILE A 43 4.21 -6.13 -6.09
N HIS A 44 4.77 -7.31 -6.35
CA HIS A 44 4.03 -8.58 -6.18
C HIS A 44 3.58 -8.81 -4.73
N ARG A 45 4.43 -8.50 -3.74
CA ARG A 45 4.04 -8.56 -2.32
C ARG A 45 2.91 -7.57 -2.00
N LEU A 46 2.98 -6.35 -2.53
CA LEU A 46 1.95 -5.34 -2.34
C LEU A 46 0.61 -5.75 -2.96
N ILE A 47 0.62 -6.34 -4.16
CA ILE A 47 -0.60 -6.86 -4.80
C ILE A 47 -1.27 -7.92 -3.90
N ARG A 48 -0.50 -8.86 -3.35
CA ARG A 48 -1.03 -9.87 -2.41
C ARG A 48 -1.62 -9.23 -1.16
N ALA A 49 -0.97 -8.19 -0.62
CA ALA A 49 -1.47 -7.44 0.52
C ALA A 49 -2.79 -6.71 0.22
N LEU A 50 -2.95 -6.17 -0.99
CA LEU A 50 -4.19 -5.50 -1.39
C LEU A 50 -5.32 -6.49 -1.63
N GLN A 51 -5.01 -7.66 -2.19
CA GLN A 51 -5.98 -8.74 -2.42
C GLN A 51 -6.47 -9.39 -1.13
N SER A 52 -5.70 -9.36 -0.04
CA SER A 52 -6.10 -9.91 1.26
C SER A 52 -7.04 -8.97 2.04
N ILE A 53 -7.20 -7.72 1.62
CA ILE A 53 -8.15 -6.78 2.22
C ILE A 53 -9.57 -7.20 1.80
N PRO A 54 -10.46 -7.51 2.75
CA PRO A 54 -11.86 -7.78 2.44
C PRO A 54 -12.44 -6.58 1.70
N SER A 55 -13.00 -6.81 0.52
CA SER A 55 -13.72 -5.76 -0.20
C SER A 55 -14.81 -5.23 0.72
N PRO A 56 -14.87 -3.91 1.00
CA PRO A 56 -16.01 -3.37 1.70
C PRO A 56 -17.23 -3.67 0.83
N ILE A 57 -18.12 -4.50 1.35
CA ILE A 57 -19.42 -4.78 0.76
C ILE A 57 -20.02 -3.42 0.40
N ARG A 58 -20.22 -3.15 -0.89
CA ARG A 58 -21.01 -2.00 -1.34
C ARG A 58 -22.45 -2.24 -0.93
N SER A 59 -22.80 -1.97 0.32
CA SER A 59 -24.19 -1.80 0.74
C SER A 59 -24.63 -0.39 0.33
N ASN A 60 -25.08 -0.26 -0.91
CA ASN A 60 -26.03 0.80 -1.27
C ASN A 60 -27.35 0.11 -1.57
N GLY A 61 -28.28 0.20 -0.61
CA GLY A 61 -29.70 0.24 -0.91
C GLY A 61 -30.11 1.62 -1.44
#